data_AF-A0A962ML35-F1
#
_entry.id   AF-A0A962ML35-F1
#
_cell.length_a   1.000
_cell.length_b   1.000
_cell.length_c   1.000
_cell.angle_alpha   90.00
_cell.angle_beta   90.00
_cell.angle_gamma   90.00
#
_symmetry.space_group_name_H-M   'P 1'
#
loop_
_entity.id
_entity.type
_entity.pdbx_description
1 polymer ?
#
loop_
_entity_poly.entity_id
_entity_poly.type
_entity_poly.pdbx_seq_one_letter_code
_entity_poly.pdbx_strand_id
1 'polypeptide(L)'
;ELEAACELAVNGQYRRRLDAMKIRQQLFFSHVSLGVYSKIAEKTSPAAKRYFRRIAYIWNALPELLGKRSWRFTLTVDGQTSHPRASFIMIANVGGLGAGDLRWGPEIEPDDGEVDICIVHARSLWDYAVLGWHVLSHRHREAPKLTYLRARQNVQIKTRKRVPVRGDGEIVGQSTLDLTILPQAIAVIAAAASAAEAA
;
A
#
# COMPACT_ATOMS: atom_id res chain seq x y z
N GLU A 1 4.46 25.08 1.22
CA GLU A 1 4.03 23.77 1.75
C GLU A 1 4.35 23.60 3.23
N LEU A 2 5.61 23.69 3.66
CA LEU A 2 5.98 23.49 5.08
C LEU A 2 5.34 24.52 6.03
N GLU A 3 5.37 25.81 5.69
CA GLU A 3 4.76 26.86 6.52
C GLU A 3 3.25 26.64 6.72
N ALA A 4 2.53 26.35 5.63
CA ALA A 4 1.10 26.03 5.70
C ALA A 4 0.81 24.77 6.55
N ALA A 5 1.66 23.75 6.48
CA ALA A 5 1.53 22.57 7.33
C ALA A 5 1.79 22.88 8.81
N CYS A 6 2.77 23.73 9.12
CA CYS A 6 3.02 24.21 10.48
C CYS A 6 1.85 25.05 11.00
N GLU A 7 1.31 25.95 10.18
CA GLU A 7 0.15 26.77 10.53
C GLU A 7 -1.07 25.90 10.81
N LEU A 8 -1.34 24.91 9.95
CA LEU A 8 -2.39 23.92 10.19
C LEU A 8 -2.14 23.13 11.48
N ALA A 9 -0.91 22.71 11.76
CA ALA A 9 -0.60 21.96 12.97
C ALA A 9 -0.83 22.76 14.27
N VAL A 10 -0.66 24.09 14.22
CA VAL A 10 -0.87 24.98 15.38
C VAL A 10 -2.33 25.41 15.49
N ASN A 11 -2.94 25.84 14.38
CA ASN A 11 -4.25 26.51 14.38
C ASN A 11 -5.40 25.58 13.98
N GLY A 12 -5.10 24.40 13.41
CA GLY A 12 -6.08 23.47 12.89
C GLY A 12 -6.98 22.89 13.99
N GLN A 13 -8.28 23.16 13.85
CA GLN A 13 -9.30 22.69 14.79
C GLN A 13 -9.91 21.36 14.36
N TYR A 14 -9.95 21.09 13.05
CA TYR A 14 -10.54 19.87 12.52
C TYR A 14 -9.67 18.65 12.81
N ARG A 15 -10.32 17.59 13.31
CA ARG A 15 -9.69 16.32 13.64
C ARG A 15 -10.28 15.24 12.77
N ARG A 16 -9.47 14.67 11.87
CA ARG A 16 -9.83 13.45 11.14
C ARG A 16 -9.34 12.27 11.95
N ARG A 17 -10.19 11.28 12.15
CA ARG A 17 -9.79 10.04 12.83
C ARG A 17 -9.42 9.01 11.78
N LEU A 18 -8.25 8.42 11.93
CA LEU A 18 -7.70 7.46 10.97
C LEU A 18 -7.71 6.06 11.57
N ASP A 19 -7.95 5.10 10.70
CA ASP A 19 -7.79 3.69 10.98
C ASP A 19 -6.31 3.31 11.04
N ALA A 20 -6.01 2.24 11.76
CA ALA A 20 -4.66 1.71 11.85
C ALA A 20 -4.62 0.21 11.63
N MET A 21 -3.54 -0.25 11.02
CA MET A 21 -3.16 -1.64 10.92
C MET A 21 -2.23 -2.00 12.08
N LYS A 22 -2.73 -2.78 13.04
CA LYS A 22 -1.93 -3.27 14.16
C LYS A 22 -1.22 -4.57 13.78
N ILE A 23 0.10 -4.57 13.91
CA ILE A 23 0.94 -5.76 13.77
C ILE A 23 1.77 -5.91 15.04
N ARG A 24 1.52 -6.98 15.80
CA ARG A 24 2.07 -7.15 17.16
C ARG A 24 1.75 -5.94 18.05
N GLN A 25 2.75 -5.14 18.39
CA GLN A 25 2.64 -3.94 19.24
C GLN A 25 2.82 -2.63 18.46
N GLN A 26 2.98 -2.70 17.13
CA GLN A 26 3.21 -1.55 16.26
C GLN A 26 1.97 -1.22 15.43
N LEU A 27 1.78 0.06 15.14
CA LEU A 27 0.70 0.58 14.30
C LEU A 27 1.27 1.10 12.99
N PHE A 28 0.58 0.79 11.90
CA PHE A 28 0.87 1.26 10.55
C PHE A 28 -0.38 1.94 9.98
N PHE A 29 -0.21 3.03 9.24
CA PHE A 29 -1.31 3.90 8.83
C PHE A 29 -1.45 4.02 7.32
N SER A 30 -0.39 3.80 6.53
CA SER A 30 -0.47 3.97 5.08
C SER A 30 -0.64 2.64 4.37
N HIS A 31 0.35 1.75 4.50
CA HIS A 31 0.33 0.47 3.80
C HIS A 31 1.29 -0.55 4.39
N VAL A 32 0.97 -1.83 4.19
CA VAL A 32 1.82 -2.99 4.51
C VAL A 32 1.92 -3.87 3.27
N SER A 33 3.13 -4.33 2.93
CA SER A 33 3.39 -5.08 1.71
C SER A 33 4.26 -6.31 1.94
N LEU A 34 4.05 -7.33 1.09
CA LEU A 34 4.92 -8.49 0.95
C LEU A 34 5.24 -8.73 -0.52
N GLY A 35 6.49 -9.09 -0.83
CA GLY A 35 6.88 -9.57 -2.17
C GLY A 35 7.83 -8.63 -2.88
N VAL A 36 7.67 -8.52 -4.20
CA VAL A 36 8.54 -7.72 -5.07
C VAL A 36 8.62 -6.26 -4.61
N TYR A 37 7.49 -5.64 -4.24
CA TYR A 37 7.46 -4.25 -3.76
C TYR A 37 8.38 -4.03 -2.55
N SER A 38 8.30 -4.91 -1.55
CA SER A 38 9.10 -4.82 -0.32
C SER A 38 10.60 -5.03 -0.56
N LYS A 39 10.97 -5.77 -1.62
CA LYS A 39 12.38 -5.94 -2.06
C LYS A 39 12.91 -4.72 -2.83
N ILE A 40 12.07 -4.08 -3.64
CA ILE A 40 12.44 -2.85 -4.36
C ILE A 40 12.68 -1.72 -3.34
N ALA A 41 11.82 -1.61 -2.34
CA ALA A 41 11.96 -0.65 -1.24
C ALA A 41 13.26 -0.84 -0.44
N GLU A 42 13.77 -2.07 -0.32
CA GLU A 42 15.06 -2.37 0.35
C GLU A 42 16.26 -1.80 -0.40
N LYS A 43 16.23 -1.81 -1.74
CA LYS A 43 17.35 -1.40 -2.60
C LYS A 43 17.36 0.08 -2.96
N THR A 44 16.28 0.81 -2.65
CA THR A 44 16.14 2.22 -3.02
C THR A 44 16.74 3.12 -1.95
N SER A 45 17.90 3.72 -2.23
CA SER A 45 18.59 4.63 -1.30
C SER A 45 17.80 5.94 -1.05
N PRO A 46 17.94 6.59 0.12
CA PRO A 46 17.32 7.89 0.41
C PRO A 46 17.69 8.99 -0.59
N ALA A 47 18.91 8.94 -1.15
CA ALA A 47 19.39 9.92 -2.15
C ALA A 47 18.65 9.80 -3.50
N ALA A 48 18.27 8.58 -3.91
CA ALA A 48 17.49 8.34 -5.12
C ALA A 48 16.04 8.85 -5.01
N LYS A 49 15.50 8.98 -3.78
CA LYS A 49 14.16 9.53 -3.51
C LYS A 49 14.06 11.03 -3.77
N ARG A 50 15.18 11.78 -3.80
CA ARG A 50 15.14 13.25 -3.77
C ARG A 50 15.27 13.93 -5.14
N TYR A 51 15.90 13.31 -6.15
CA TYR A 51 16.24 14.01 -7.41
C TYR A 51 15.74 13.35 -8.70
N PHE A 52 15.36 12.06 -8.69
CA PHE A 52 14.84 11.32 -9.87
C PHE A 52 13.63 10.43 -9.50
N ARG A 53 12.66 10.99 -8.77
CA ARG A 53 11.58 10.27 -8.03
C ARG A 53 10.89 9.13 -8.78
N ARG A 54 10.60 9.27 -10.09
CA ARG A 54 9.90 8.23 -10.88
C ARG A 54 10.87 7.29 -11.61
N ILE A 55 11.91 7.83 -12.22
CA ILE A 55 12.85 7.08 -13.08
C ILE A 55 13.76 6.17 -12.25
N ALA A 56 14.32 6.65 -11.15
CA ALA A 56 15.17 5.84 -10.28
C ALA A 56 14.40 4.68 -9.62
N TYR A 57 13.12 4.89 -9.30
CA TYR A 57 12.26 3.84 -8.77
C TYR A 57 12.00 2.74 -9.81
N ILE A 58 11.74 3.12 -11.06
CA ILE A 58 11.57 2.17 -12.18
C ILE A 58 12.86 1.40 -12.47
N TRP A 59 14.02 2.06 -12.51
CA TRP A 59 15.31 1.41 -12.75
C TRP A 59 15.70 0.43 -11.63
N ASN A 60 15.51 0.81 -10.37
CA ASN A 60 15.76 -0.09 -9.24
C ASN A 60 14.73 -1.22 -9.15
N ALA A 61 13.52 -1.01 -9.67
CA ALA A 61 12.49 -2.03 -9.76
C ALA A 61 12.80 -3.08 -10.83
N LEU A 62 13.43 -2.68 -11.94
CA LEU A 62 13.57 -3.49 -13.15
C LEU A 62 14.17 -4.90 -12.91
N PRO A 63 15.27 -5.08 -12.14
CA PRO A 63 15.81 -6.42 -11.86
C PRO A 63 14.85 -7.32 -11.08
N GLU A 64 14.05 -6.75 -10.19
CA GLU A 64 13.07 -7.48 -9.39
C GLU A 64 11.82 -7.83 -10.21
N LEU A 65 11.40 -6.93 -11.12
CA LEU A 65 10.30 -7.16 -12.06
C LEU A 65 10.65 -8.19 -13.14
N LEU A 66 11.91 -8.21 -13.60
CA LEU A 66 12.44 -9.18 -14.57
C LEU A 66 12.58 -10.60 -13.99
N GLY A 67 12.73 -10.74 -12.68
CA GLY A 67 13.04 -12.02 -12.02
C GLY A 67 11.94 -13.08 -12.01
N LYS A 68 10.83 -12.93 -12.75
CA LYS A 68 9.63 -13.81 -12.74
C LYS A 68 9.21 -14.23 -11.31
N ARG A 69 9.36 -13.33 -10.34
CA ARG A 69 9.16 -13.67 -8.93
C ARG A 69 7.68 -13.73 -8.59
N SER A 70 7.17 -14.94 -8.39
CA SER A 70 5.81 -15.20 -7.90
C SER A 70 5.86 -16.21 -6.76
N TRP A 71 5.16 -15.90 -5.67
CA TRP A 71 5.06 -16.73 -4.49
C TRP A 71 3.63 -17.21 -4.29
N ARG A 72 3.50 -18.43 -3.74
CA ARG A 72 2.21 -18.93 -3.26
C ARG A 72 2.03 -18.46 -1.83
N PHE A 73 0.96 -17.72 -1.58
CA PHE A 73 0.57 -17.26 -0.25
C PHE A 73 -0.60 -18.09 0.27
N THR A 74 -0.69 -18.23 1.58
CA THR A 74 -1.93 -18.54 2.29
C THR A 74 -2.42 -17.22 2.84
N LEU A 75 -3.56 -16.75 2.34
CA LEU A 75 -4.14 -15.45 2.68
C LEU A 75 -5.48 -15.70 3.35
N THR A 76 -5.60 -15.33 4.62
CA THR A 76 -6.88 -15.33 5.35
C THR A 76 -7.31 -13.89 5.55
N VAL A 77 -8.52 -13.56 5.11
CA VAL A 77 -9.12 -12.23 5.23
C VAL A 77 -10.46 -12.39 5.93
N ASP A 78 -10.62 -11.79 7.11
CA ASP A 78 -11.85 -11.87 7.91
C ASP A 78 -12.37 -13.32 8.04
N GLY A 79 -11.46 -14.26 8.32
CA GLY A 79 -11.76 -15.68 8.47
C GLY A 79 -11.86 -16.50 7.17
N GLN A 80 -11.85 -15.86 5.99
CA GLN A 80 -11.90 -16.55 4.70
C GLN A 80 -10.50 -16.78 4.14
N THR A 81 -10.14 -18.06 3.93
CA THR A 81 -8.82 -18.43 3.43
C THR A 81 -8.80 -18.68 1.92
N SER A 82 -7.79 -18.11 1.25
CA SER A 82 -7.48 -18.32 -0.16
C SER A 82 -5.97 -18.59 -0.36
N HIS A 83 -5.60 -19.05 -1.55
CA HIS A 83 -4.23 -19.48 -1.85
C HIS A 83 -3.66 -18.82 -3.13
N PRO A 84 -3.55 -17.48 -3.18
CA PRO A 84 -3.13 -16.79 -4.39
C PRO A 84 -1.66 -17.07 -4.73
N ARG A 85 -1.36 -17.09 -6.03
CA ARG A 85 0.01 -16.93 -6.55
C ARG A 85 0.19 -15.50 -7.02
N ALA A 86 1.02 -14.74 -6.32
CA ALA A 86 1.18 -13.30 -6.54
C ALA A 86 2.66 -12.92 -6.57
N SER A 87 3.00 -11.85 -7.29
CA SER A 87 4.32 -11.23 -7.23
C SER A 87 4.44 -10.30 -6.02
N PHE A 88 3.37 -9.61 -5.63
CA PHE A 88 3.29 -8.97 -4.32
C PHE A 88 1.83 -8.85 -3.87
N ILE A 89 1.67 -8.65 -2.56
CA ILE A 89 0.41 -8.29 -1.93
C ILE A 89 0.64 -6.97 -1.21
N MET A 90 -0.23 -6.00 -1.47
CA MET A 90 -0.29 -4.71 -0.78
C MET A 90 -1.57 -4.67 0.04
N ILE A 91 -1.47 -4.28 1.30
CA ILE A 91 -2.59 -3.95 2.18
C ILE A 91 -2.51 -2.44 2.35
N ALA A 92 -3.46 -1.71 1.78
CA ALA A 92 -3.46 -0.26 1.71
C ALA A 92 -4.61 0.30 2.54
N ASN A 93 -4.27 1.21 3.43
CA ASN A 93 -5.21 2.05 4.17
C ASN A 93 -5.30 3.45 3.54
N VAL A 94 -4.25 3.89 2.84
CA VAL A 94 -4.24 5.15 2.09
C VAL A 94 -4.13 4.84 0.59
N GLY A 95 -5.04 5.40 -0.21
CA GLY A 95 -5.04 5.18 -1.65
C GLY A 95 -3.84 5.80 -2.37
N GLY A 96 -3.34 6.94 -1.93
CA GLY A 96 -2.24 7.66 -2.60
C GLY A 96 -0.88 6.98 -2.50
N LEU A 97 -0.13 6.92 -3.61
CA LEU A 97 1.25 6.41 -3.65
C LEU A 97 2.31 7.50 -3.38
N GLY A 98 1.91 8.75 -3.12
CA GLY A 98 2.83 9.87 -2.84
C GLY A 98 3.65 10.34 -4.05
N ALA A 99 3.17 10.08 -5.27
CA ALA A 99 3.86 10.42 -6.52
C ALA A 99 2.89 11.02 -7.56
N GLY A 100 2.40 12.23 -7.29
CA GLY A 100 1.30 12.85 -8.05
C GLY A 100 -0.01 12.12 -7.79
N ASP A 101 -0.89 12.06 -8.78
CA ASP A 101 -2.24 11.50 -8.66
C ASP A 101 -2.31 9.96 -8.71
N LEU A 102 -1.16 9.30 -8.53
CA LEU A 102 -1.09 7.85 -8.52
C LEU A 102 -1.75 7.29 -7.27
N ARG A 103 -2.77 6.46 -7.46
CA ARG A 103 -3.51 5.76 -6.40
C ARG A 103 -3.49 4.24 -6.59
N TRP A 104 -3.58 3.50 -5.50
CA TRP A 104 -3.80 2.05 -5.50
C TRP A 104 -5.24 1.72 -5.89
N GLY A 105 -6.17 2.55 -5.45
CA GLY A 105 -7.57 2.57 -5.85
C GLY A 105 -8.17 3.93 -5.45
N PRO A 106 -9.10 4.49 -6.24
CA PRO A 106 -9.75 5.74 -5.89
C PRO A 106 -10.55 5.62 -4.60
N GLU A 107 -11.15 4.46 -4.35
CA GLU A 107 -12.01 4.13 -3.20
C GLU A 107 -11.29 3.81 -1.88
N ILE A 108 -9.95 3.86 -1.84
CA ILE A 108 -9.19 3.54 -0.62
C ILE A 108 -9.09 4.79 0.26
N GLU A 109 -9.86 4.79 1.34
CA GLU A 109 -9.92 5.88 2.31
C GLU A 109 -9.38 5.44 3.67
N PRO A 110 -8.68 6.31 4.41
CA PRO A 110 -7.99 5.95 5.64
C PRO A 110 -8.87 5.95 6.90
N ASP A 111 -10.17 6.14 6.77
CA ASP A 111 -11.13 6.32 7.87
C ASP A 111 -12.48 5.63 7.64
N ASP A 112 -12.55 4.67 6.71
CA ASP A 112 -13.76 3.91 6.38
C ASP A 112 -13.96 2.63 7.22
N GLY A 113 -13.01 2.32 8.10
CA GLY A 113 -12.98 1.13 8.95
C GLY A 113 -12.48 -0.13 8.24
N GLU A 114 -11.98 -0.01 7.01
CA GLU A 114 -11.54 -1.13 6.17
C GLU A 114 -10.10 -0.93 5.68
N VAL A 115 -9.50 -2.00 5.16
CA VAL A 115 -8.27 -1.89 4.36
C VAL A 115 -8.44 -2.65 3.05
N ASP A 116 -7.89 -2.10 1.97
CA ASP A 116 -7.90 -2.72 0.66
C ASP A 116 -6.66 -3.59 0.45
N ILE A 117 -6.88 -4.82 0.03
CA ILE A 117 -5.85 -5.81 -0.25
C ILE A 117 -5.72 -5.93 -1.77
N CYS A 118 -4.64 -5.36 -2.30
CA CYS A 118 -4.29 -5.42 -3.72
C CYS A 118 -3.30 -6.57 -3.96
N ILE A 119 -3.78 -7.63 -4.61
CA ILE A 119 -3.01 -8.82 -4.97
C ILE A 119 -2.55 -8.69 -6.43
N VAL A 120 -1.25 -8.60 -6.64
CA VAL A 120 -0.69 -8.47 -7.99
C VAL A 120 -0.17 -9.81 -8.50
N HIS A 121 -0.71 -10.24 -9.63
CA HIS A 121 -0.41 -11.51 -10.27
C HIS A 121 0.59 -11.40 -11.44
N ALA A 122 1.14 -10.21 -11.68
CA ALA A 122 2.08 -9.93 -12.77
C ALA A 122 3.34 -10.80 -12.69
N ARG A 123 3.79 -11.34 -13.84
CA ARG A 123 4.96 -12.23 -13.91
C ARG A 123 6.01 -11.79 -14.93
N SER A 124 5.69 -10.79 -15.74
CA SER A 124 6.55 -10.26 -16.81
C SER A 124 6.53 -8.74 -16.81
N LEU A 125 7.53 -8.12 -17.46
CA LEU A 125 7.54 -6.68 -17.66
C LEU A 125 6.30 -6.16 -18.39
N TRP A 126 5.78 -6.94 -19.34
CA TRP A 126 4.56 -6.60 -20.05
C TRP A 126 3.35 -6.55 -19.12
N ASP A 127 3.20 -7.54 -18.22
CA ASP A 127 2.13 -7.51 -17.21
C ASP A 127 2.21 -6.25 -16.33
N TYR A 128 3.42 -5.85 -15.93
CA TYR A 128 3.63 -4.64 -15.14
C TYR A 128 3.39 -3.36 -15.93
N ALA A 129 3.73 -3.32 -17.22
CA ALA A 129 3.44 -2.19 -18.10
C ALA A 129 1.93 -2.00 -18.28
N VAL A 130 1.20 -3.09 -18.53
CA VAL A 130 -0.28 -3.09 -18.61
C VAL A 130 -0.88 -2.63 -17.28
N LEU A 131 -0.41 -3.17 -16.15
CA LEU A 131 -0.84 -2.73 -14.82
C LEU A 131 -0.60 -1.23 -14.62
N GLY A 132 0.60 -0.75 -14.95
CA GLY A 132 0.96 0.67 -14.85
C GLY A 132 0.07 1.56 -15.71
N TRP A 133 -0.27 1.13 -16.93
CA TRP A 133 -1.21 1.84 -17.80
C TRP A 133 -2.61 1.97 -17.19
N HIS A 134 -3.15 0.89 -16.63
CA HIS A 134 -4.44 0.92 -15.96
C HIS A 134 -4.44 1.83 -14.73
N VAL A 135 -3.35 1.82 -13.95
CA VAL A 135 -3.19 2.72 -12.79
C VAL A 135 -3.09 4.19 -13.23
N LEU A 136 -2.32 4.49 -14.27
CA LEU A 136 -2.18 5.84 -14.82
C LEU A 136 -3.48 6.35 -15.46
N SER A 137 -4.30 5.45 -16.00
CA SER A 137 -5.58 5.78 -16.61
C SER A 137 -6.76 5.75 -15.62
N HIS A 138 -6.51 5.63 -14.31
CA HIS A 138 -7.53 5.50 -13.26
C HIS A 138 -8.49 4.30 -13.43
N ARG A 139 -8.12 3.30 -14.23
CA ARG A 139 -8.91 2.10 -14.55
C ARG A 139 -8.38 0.87 -13.82
N HIS A 140 -8.08 1.05 -12.54
CA HIS A 140 -7.41 0.03 -11.71
C HIS A 140 -8.20 -1.28 -11.64
N ARG A 141 -9.54 -1.20 -11.63
CA ARG A 141 -10.46 -2.36 -11.55
C ARG A 141 -10.48 -3.21 -12.83
N GLU A 142 -10.06 -2.66 -13.96
CA GLU A 142 -9.98 -3.36 -15.24
C GLU A 142 -8.64 -4.10 -15.42
N ALA A 143 -7.66 -3.90 -14.52
CA ALA A 143 -6.34 -4.47 -14.67
C ALA A 143 -6.36 -6.02 -14.51
N PRO A 144 -6.05 -6.80 -15.57
CA PRO A 144 -6.26 -8.27 -15.55
C PRO A 144 -5.41 -9.06 -14.55
N LYS A 145 -4.34 -8.45 -14.03
CA LYS A 145 -3.39 -9.05 -13.09
C LYS A 145 -3.46 -8.44 -11.70
N LEU A 146 -4.59 -7.81 -11.37
CA LEU A 146 -4.82 -7.16 -10.10
C LEU A 146 -6.15 -7.66 -9.51
N THR A 147 -6.10 -8.15 -8.29
CA THR A 147 -7.29 -8.55 -7.54
C THR A 147 -7.39 -7.70 -6.29
N TYR A 148 -8.61 -7.24 -6.00
CA TYR A 148 -8.92 -6.45 -4.81
C TYR A 148 -9.77 -7.28 -3.87
N LEU A 149 -9.38 -7.29 -2.60
CA LEU A 149 -10.21 -7.74 -1.48
C LEU A 149 -10.29 -6.62 -0.47
N ARG A 150 -11.27 -6.67 0.43
CA ARG A 150 -11.35 -5.77 1.59
C ARG A 150 -11.37 -6.56 2.87
N ALA A 151 -10.80 -5.97 3.92
CA ALA A 151 -10.78 -6.55 5.26
C ALA A 151 -11.23 -5.51 6.28
N ARG A 152 -12.08 -5.93 7.22
CA ARG A 152 -12.58 -5.08 8.31
C ARG A 152 -12.01 -5.46 9.67
N GLN A 153 -11.54 -6.69 9.83
CA GLN A 153 -11.14 -7.21 11.14
C GLN A 153 -9.69 -7.66 11.14
N ASN A 154 -9.34 -8.60 10.27
CA ASN A 154 -8.01 -9.19 10.27
C ASN A 154 -7.53 -9.67 8.90
N VAL A 155 -6.22 -9.65 8.73
CA VAL A 155 -5.51 -10.18 7.57
C VAL A 155 -4.33 -11.00 8.05
N GLN A 156 -4.30 -12.27 7.64
CA GLN A 156 -3.18 -13.16 7.89
C GLN A 156 -2.57 -13.62 6.57
N ILE A 157 -1.26 -13.47 6.44
CA ILE A 157 -0.52 -13.87 5.25
C ILE A 157 0.63 -14.77 5.65
N LYS A 158 0.75 -15.93 5.02
CA LYS A 158 1.86 -16.86 5.21
C LYS A 158 2.44 -17.30 3.86
N THR A 159 3.76 -17.40 3.78
CA THR A 159 4.45 -18.00 2.63
C THR A 159 5.64 -18.83 3.10
N ARG A 160 5.98 -19.88 2.32
CA ARG A 160 7.08 -20.80 2.65
C ARG A 160 8.46 -20.22 2.33
N LYS A 161 8.53 -19.25 1.42
CA LYS A 161 9.80 -18.64 1.00
C LYS A 161 10.06 -17.41 1.87
N ARG A 162 11.34 -17.09 2.09
CA ARG A 162 11.74 -15.83 2.74
C ARG A 162 11.36 -14.64 1.87
N VAL A 163 10.29 -13.96 2.27
CA VAL A 163 9.76 -12.77 1.60
C VAL A 163 9.71 -11.64 2.62
N PRO A 164 10.33 -10.47 2.38
CA PRO A 164 10.29 -9.37 3.31
C PRO A 164 8.87 -8.81 3.45
N VAL A 165 8.53 -8.40 4.67
CA VAL A 165 7.31 -7.66 5.01
C VAL A 165 7.71 -6.25 5.40
N ARG A 166 7.09 -5.25 4.77
CA ARG A 166 7.33 -3.83 5.07
C ARG A 166 6.04 -3.09 5.32
N GLY A 167 6.05 -2.18 6.28
CA GLY A 167 4.93 -1.32 6.63
C GLY A 167 5.42 0.11 6.77
N ASP A 168 4.76 1.06 6.11
CA ASP A 168 5.11 2.49 6.12
C ASP A 168 6.61 2.79 5.85
N GLY A 169 7.26 1.94 5.06
CA GLY A 169 8.68 2.03 4.71
C GLY A 169 9.63 1.28 5.67
N GLU A 170 9.17 0.86 6.83
CA GLU A 170 9.93 0.12 7.83
C GLU A 170 9.90 -1.40 7.60
N ILE A 171 10.87 -2.12 8.20
CA ILE A 171 10.91 -3.59 8.17
C ILE A 171 10.04 -4.12 9.30
N VAL A 172 8.97 -4.84 8.94
CA VAL A 172 8.04 -5.45 9.89
C VAL A 172 8.48 -6.87 10.26
N GLY A 173 8.98 -7.61 9.27
CA GLY A 173 9.34 -9.01 9.44
C GLY A 173 9.54 -9.73 8.12
N GLN A 174 9.38 -11.06 8.13
CA GLN A 174 9.56 -11.92 6.96
C GLN A 174 8.53 -13.05 6.94
N SER A 175 8.02 -13.36 5.74
CA SER A 175 7.23 -14.54 5.36
C SER A 175 5.86 -14.71 6.00
N THR A 176 5.61 -14.06 7.13
CA THR A 176 4.37 -14.11 7.90
C THR A 176 3.94 -12.71 8.28
N LEU A 177 2.65 -12.45 8.16
CA LEU A 177 1.99 -11.24 8.61
C LEU A 177 0.71 -11.64 9.33
N ASP A 178 0.48 -11.05 10.49
CA ASP A 178 -0.77 -11.14 11.23
C ASP A 178 -1.14 -9.71 11.62
N LEU A 179 -2.21 -9.21 11.02
CA LEU A 179 -2.63 -7.82 11.05
C LEU A 179 -4.07 -7.75 11.54
N THR A 180 -4.33 -6.83 12.47
CA THR A 180 -5.67 -6.48 12.93
C THR A 180 -5.97 -5.05 12.52
N ILE A 181 -7.16 -4.81 11.98
CA ILE A 181 -7.63 -3.46 11.65
C ILE A 181 -8.20 -2.84 12.93
N LEU A 182 -7.76 -1.62 13.24
CA LEU A 182 -8.25 -0.80 14.34
C LEU A 182 -8.93 0.44 13.75
N PRO A 183 -10.26 0.45 13.65
CA PRO A 183 -10.97 1.63 13.18
C PRO A 183 -10.73 2.82 14.10
N GLN A 184 -10.56 4.00 13.52
CA GLN A 184 -10.55 5.29 14.21
C GLN A 184 -9.51 5.36 15.35
N ALA A 185 -8.36 4.69 15.14
CA ALA A 185 -7.32 4.46 16.13
C ALA A 185 -6.60 5.73 16.59
N ILE A 186 -6.47 6.74 15.72
CA ILE A 186 -5.81 8.00 16.05
C ILE A 186 -6.57 9.20 15.48
N ALA A 187 -6.57 10.32 16.20
CA ALA A 187 -7.05 11.60 15.69
C ALA A 187 -5.85 12.43 15.21
N VAL A 188 -5.87 12.86 13.95
CA VAL A 188 -4.87 13.75 13.35
C VAL A 188 -5.48 15.10 13.02
N ILE A 189 -4.65 16.14 13.03
CA ILE A 189 -5.05 17.44 12.50
C ILE A 189 -5.12 17.31 10.99
N ALA A 190 -6.24 17.72 10.41
CA ALA A 190 -6.43 17.77 8.98
C ALA A 190 -7.01 19.13 8.59
N ALA A 191 -6.78 19.53 7.34
CA ALA A 191 -7.56 20.63 6.78
C ALA A 191 -9.04 20.24 6.78
N ALA A 192 -9.93 21.19 7.08
CA ALA A 192 -11.36 20.96 6.86
C ALA A 192 -11.55 20.59 5.38
N ALA A 193 -12.32 19.53 5.11
CA ALA A 193 -12.60 19.11 3.74
C ALA A 193 -13.15 20.31 2.97
N SER A 194 -12.49 20.71 1.88
CA SER A 194 -13.05 21.75 1.03
C SER A 194 -14.31 21.17 0.38
N ALA A 195 -15.42 21.89 0.42
CA ALA A 195 -16.65 21.50 -0.25
C ALA A 195 -16.51 21.35 -1.79
N ALA A 196 -15.31 21.56 -2.34
CA ALA A 196 -15.00 21.50 -3.76
C ALA A 196 -14.54 20.12 -4.27
N GLU A 197 -14.29 19.13 -3.40
CA GLU A 197 -13.97 17.75 -3.83
C GLU A 197 -15.21 16.84 -3.93
N ALA A 198 -16.40 17.38 -3.65
CA ALA A 198 -17.68 16.66 -3.69
C ALA A 198 -18.60 17.06 -4.86
N ALA A 199 -18.09 17.83 -5.84
CA ALA A 199 -18.80 18.25 -7.05
C ALA A 199 -18.10 17.73 -8.31
#